data_AF-A0A5M9JJF6-F1
#
_entry.id   AF-A0A5M9JJF6-F1
#
_cell.length_a   1.000
_cell.length_b   1.000
_cell.length_c   1.000
_cell.angle_alpha   90.00
_cell.angle_beta   90.00
_cell.angle_gamma   90.00
#
_symmetry.space_group_name_H-M   'P 1'
#
loop_
_entity.id
_entity.type
_entity.pdbx_description
1 polymer ?
#
loop_
_entity_poly.entity_id
_entity_poly.type
_entity_poly.pdbx_seq_one_letter_code
_entity_poly.pdbx_strand_id
1 'polypeptide(L)'
;MGDLLLLVVTFCNDVVAPSDSVKDQTLDQQCTVTRPGVAPEASSKLVELLASILQHPLRGAAPAPKLSANQHSGHLEFDRDPPQSPSSGPSYDCCSACSPKIVNAYKENGWEFIKRALTEKDYITELSGLAEVQRKAEAAANDVEWDSDEEGIEDGDGELL
;
A
#
# COMPACT_ATOMS: atom_id res chain seq x y z
N MET A 1 -22.08 5.47 15.00
CA MET A 1 -21.52 4.24 14.40
C MET A 1 -21.51 4.42 12.88
N GLY A 2 -20.91 5.51 12.41
CA GLY A 2 -20.89 5.89 11.01
C GLY A 2 -19.44 5.94 10.56
N ASP A 3 -19.18 5.29 9.42
CA ASP A 3 -18.05 5.43 8.51
C ASP A 3 -16.92 6.33 9.01
N LEU A 4 -16.19 5.81 10.00
CA LEU A 4 -14.90 6.36 10.37
C LEU A 4 -13.99 5.98 9.21
N LEU A 5 -13.79 6.93 8.29
CA LEU A 5 -12.84 6.86 7.19
C LEU A 5 -11.57 6.18 7.72
N LEU A 6 -11.41 4.88 7.45
CA LEU A 6 -10.30 4.14 8.02
C LEU A 6 -9.08 4.65 7.27
N LEU A 7 -8.23 5.42 7.95
CA LEU A 7 -6.92 5.73 7.42
C LEU A 7 -6.27 4.40 7.06
N VAL A 8 -5.94 4.26 5.78
CA VAL A 8 -5.17 3.12 5.28
C VAL A 8 -3.86 3.14 6.05
N VAL A 9 -3.69 2.19 6.97
CA VAL A 9 -2.38 1.91 7.58
C VAL A 9 -1.48 1.47 6.45
N THR A 10 -0.20 1.86 6.47
CA THR A 10 0.77 1.66 5.37
C THR A 10 0.74 0.25 4.76
N PHE A 11 0.41 -0.76 5.57
CA PHE A 11 0.35 -2.17 5.17
C PHE A 11 -1.01 -2.65 4.64
N CYS A 12 -2.10 -1.87 4.70
CA CYS A 12 -3.41 -2.35 4.22
C CYS A 12 -3.46 -2.46 2.68
N ASN A 13 -2.50 -1.86 1.96
CA ASN A 13 -2.32 -2.06 0.51
C ASN A 13 -1.20 -3.06 0.17
N ASP A 14 -0.54 -3.61 1.18
CA ASP A 14 0.54 -4.58 0.99
C ASP A 14 -0.03 -6.00 1.01
N VAL A 15 0.43 -6.83 0.06
CA VAL A 15 0.10 -8.26 -0.03
C VAL A 15 1.16 -9.14 0.62
N VAL A 16 2.14 -8.52 1.27
CA VAL A 16 3.21 -9.17 2.00
C VAL A 16 3.25 -8.63 3.44
N ALA A 17 3.49 -9.53 4.41
CA ALA A 17 3.73 -9.11 5.78
C ALA A 17 5.14 -8.52 5.90
N PRO A 18 5.32 -7.45 6.70
CA PRO A 18 6.65 -6.87 6.90
C PRO A 18 7.62 -7.93 7.42
N SER A 19 8.77 -8.04 6.77
CA SER A 19 9.87 -8.94 7.12
C SER A 19 11.16 -8.13 7.31
N ASP A 20 12.19 -8.76 7.86
CA ASP A 20 13.51 -8.14 8.04
C ASP A 20 14.15 -7.82 6.68
N SER A 21 13.96 -6.59 6.21
CA SER A 21 14.48 -6.11 4.93
C SER A 21 15.95 -5.68 5.01
N VAL A 22 16.54 -5.55 6.21
CA VAL A 22 17.90 -5.02 6.37
C VAL A 22 18.95 -6.13 6.23
N LYS A 23 18.59 -7.38 6.54
CA LYS A 23 19.49 -8.54 6.42
C LYS A 23 20.07 -8.75 5.02
N ASP A 24 19.32 -8.42 3.97
CA ASP A 24 19.72 -8.64 2.58
C ASP A 24 20.20 -7.36 1.87
N GLN A 25 20.24 -6.23 2.58
CA GLN A 25 20.73 -4.96 2.04
C GLN A 25 22.23 -4.81 2.24
N THR A 26 22.95 -4.52 1.15
CA THR A 26 24.35 -4.06 1.25
C THR A 26 24.41 -2.71 1.95
N LEU A 27 25.55 -2.35 2.54
CA LEU A 27 25.72 -1.10 3.33
C LEU A 27 25.29 0.17 2.54
N ASP A 28 25.42 0.15 1.21
CA ASP A 28 25.01 1.25 0.32
C ASP A 28 23.49 1.35 0.12
N GLN A 29 22.76 0.22 0.26
CA GLN A 29 21.29 0.18 0.23
C GLN A 29 20.64 0.58 1.57
N GLN A 30 21.44 0.64 2.64
CA GLN A 30 21.01 1.16 3.94
C GLN A 30 21.15 2.70 4.02
N CYS A 31 21.86 3.31 3.07
CA CYS A 31 22.00 4.75 2.97
C CYS A 31 20.81 5.34 2.21
N THR A 32 20.13 6.32 2.83
CA THR A 32 19.04 7.05 2.17
C THR A 32 19.59 7.91 1.02
N VAL A 33 19.56 7.39 -0.21
CA VAL A 33 19.86 8.17 -1.42
C VAL A 33 18.58 8.85 -1.92
N THR A 34 18.14 9.89 -1.21
CA THR A 34 17.05 10.75 -1.69
C THR A 34 17.60 12.02 -2.33
N ARG A 35 17.00 12.46 -3.44
CA ARG A 35 17.28 13.81 -3.99
C ARG A 35 17.02 14.85 -2.89
N PRO A 36 17.93 15.81 -2.63
CA PRO A 36 17.80 16.74 -1.50
C PRO A 36 16.50 17.56 -1.42
N GLY A 37 15.72 17.65 -2.50
CA GLY A 37 14.43 18.35 -2.54
C GLY A 37 13.20 17.54 -2.08
N VAL A 38 13.27 16.20 -2.09
CA VAL A 38 12.08 15.36 -1.82
C VAL A 38 11.67 15.39 -0.35
N ALA A 39 12.65 15.32 0.57
CA ALA A 39 12.37 15.33 2.00
C ALA A 39 11.74 16.66 2.49
N PRO A 40 12.24 17.86 2.09
CA PRO A 40 11.58 19.12 2.42
C PRO A 40 10.18 19.26 1.83
N GLU A 41 9.96 18.82 0.59
CA GLU A 41 8.65 18.88 -0.06
C GLU A 41 7.62 18.05 0.70
N ALA A 42 7.92 16.78 0.98
CA ALA A 42 7.06 15.91 1.76
C ALA A 42 6.80 16.47 3.17
N SER A 43 7.85 16.99 3.83
CA SER A 43 7.74 17.59 5.17
C SER A 43 6.79 18.79 5.18
N SER A 44 6.87 19.67 4.18
CA SER A 44 5.96 20.83 4.08
C SER A 44 4.49 20.40 3.97
N LYS A 45 4.19 19.40 3.15
CA LYS A 45 2.82 18.89 2.96
C LYS A 45 2.29 18.20 4.22
N LEU A 46 3.15 17.46 4.93
CA LEU A 46 2.78 16.82 6.20
C LEU A 46 2.42 17.84 7.29
N VAL A 47 3.18 18.94 7.39
CA VAL A 47 2.90 20.00 8.38
C VAL A 47 1.60 20.74 8.06
N GLU A 48 1.35 21.06 6.77
CA GLU A 48 0.09 21.66 6.34
C GLU A 48 -1.12 20.74 6.60
N LEU A 49 -0.96 19.44 6.32
CA LEU A 49 -1.99 18.44 6.63
C LEU A 49 -2.24 18.34 8.14
N LEU A 50 -1.17 18.30 8.95
CA LEU A 50 -1.27 18.23 10.40
C LEU A 50 -1.97 19.46 10.98
N ALA A 51 -1.60 20.66 10.54
CA ALA A 51 -2.22 21.91 10.97
C ALA A 51 -3.73 21.91 10.63
N SER A 52 -4.07 21.48 9.41
CA SER A 52 -5.45 21.33 8.95
C SER A 52 -6.25 20.35 9.82
N ILE A 53 -5.67 19.19 10.16
CA ILE A 53 -6.29 18.19 11.03
C ILE A 53 -6.48 18.76 12.45
N LEU A 54 -5.49 19.45 13.02
CA LEU A 54 -5.59 19.96 14.39
C LEU A 54 -6.62 21.10 14.53
N GLN A 55 -6.76 21.93 13.50
CA GLN A 55 -7.67 23.07 13.50
C GLN A 55 -9.11 22.70 13.11
N HIS A 56 -9.32 21.55 12.45
CA HIS A 56 -10.65 21.11 12.04
C HIS A 56 -11.48 20.61 13.24
N PRO A 57 -12.78 20.97 13.36
CA PRO A 57 -13.61 20.54 14.49
C PRO A 57 -13.77 19.02 14.60
N LEU A 58 -13.74 18.32 13.46
CA LEU A 58 -13.79 16.84 13.41
C LEU A 58 -12.41 16.17 13.50
N ARG A 59 -11.32 16.95 13.54
CA ARG A 59 -9.94 16.47 13.57
C ARG A 59 -9.65 15.36 12.56
N GLY A 60 -9.10 14.23 12.99
CA GLY A 60 -8.79 13.07 12.15
C GLY A 60 -10.02 12.32 11.61
N ALA A 61 -11.23 12.68 12.04
CA ALA A 61 -12.48 12.20 11.45
C ALA A 61 -13.00 13.13 10.34
N ALA A 62 -12.24 14.16 9.95
CA ALA A 62 -12.57 14.99 8.81
C ALA A 62 -12.49 14.17 7.51
N PRO A 63 -13.46 14.31 6.59
CA PRO A 63 -13.42 13.62 5.30
C PRO A 63 -12.26 14.11 4.43
N ALA A 64 -11.68 13.22 3.62
CA ALA A 64 -10.58 13.55 2.72
C ALA A 64 -10.99 14.61 1.66
N PRO A 65 -10.12 15.58 1.32
CA PRO A 65 -10.35 16.49 0.19
C PRO A 65 -10.32 15.74 -1.15
N LYS A 66 -11.21 16.08 -2.09
CA LYS A 66 -11.27 15.49 -3.45
C LYS A 66 -10.62 16.46 -4.46
N LEU A 67 -9.92 15.95 -5.48
CA LEU A 67 -9.24 16.77 -6.50
C LEU A 67 -10.16 17.00 -7.71
N SER A 68 -10.29 18.24 -8.17
CA SER A 68 -11.06 18.61 -9.36
C SER A 68 -10.19 18.57 -10.63
N ALA A 69 -10.66 17.88 -11.67
CA ALA A 69 -9.93 17.62 -12.92
C ALA A 69 -10.13 18.73 -13.97
N ASN A 70 -9.97 20.00 -13.61
CA ASN A 70 -10.03 21.10 -14.60
C ASN A 70 -8.76 21.96 -14.52
N GLN A 71 -7.72 21.56 -15.26
CA GLN A 71 -6.43 22.27 -15.29
C GLN A 71 -6.33 23.16 -16.54
N HIS A 72 -6.66 24.45 -16.39
CA HIS A 72 -6.19 25.51 -17.29
C HIS A 72 -5.47 26.64 -16.55
N SER A 73 -5.20 26.51 -15.26
CA SER A 73 -4.45 27.47 -14.47
C SER A 73 -3.74 26.73 -13.35
N GLY A 74 -2.46 27.01 -13.13
CA GLY A 74 -1.60 26.36 -12.12
C GLY A 74 -1.95 26.69 -10.67
N HIS A 75 -3.24 26.75 -10.33
CA HIS A 75 -3.75 26.98 -8.99
C HIS A 75 -4.58 25.76 -8.56
N LEU A 76 -4.16 25.10 -7.47
CA LEU A 76 -4.86 23.96 -6.90
C LEU A 76 -6.11 24.46 -6.15
N GLU A 77 -7.27 24.45 -6.80
CA GLU A 77 -8.56 24.65 -6.15
C GLU A 77 -9.11 23.31 -5.62
N PHE A 78 -9.34 23.25 -4.30
CA PHE A 78 -9.95 22.11 -3.62
C PHE A 78 -11.48 22.19 -3.74
N ASP A 79 -12.04 21.55 -4.76
CA ASP A 79 -13.48 21.46 -4.95
C ASP A 79 -14.05 20.19 -4.28
N ARG A 80 -15.19 20.33 -3.58
CA ARG A 80 -15.79 19.22 -2.81
C ARG A 80 -16.73 18.38 -3.71
N ASP A 81 -16.23 17.19 -4.15
CA ASP A 81 -16.93 15.99 -4.76
C ASP A 81 -17.21 15.95 -6.30
N PRO A 82 -17.18 14.79 -7.05
CA PRO A 82 -17.07 13.32 -6.71
C PRO A 82 -16.14 12.41 -7.62
N PRO A 83 -16.33 11.05 -7.73
CA PRO A 83 -15.80 9.93 -6.92
C PRO A 83 -14.56 9.20 -7.55
N GLN A 84 -13.76 8.51 -6.70
CA GLN A 84 -12.55 7.70 -7.04
C GLN A 84 -11.22 8.48 -7.16
N SER A 85 -10.76 9.04 -6.05
CA SER A 85 -9.34 9.35 -5.86
C SER A 85 -8.68 8.25 -5.01
N PRO A 86 -7.44 7.81 -5.32
CA PRO A 86 -6.78 6.64 -4.70
C PRO A 86 -6.44 6.80 -3.20
N SER A 87 -6.89 7.86 -2.55
CA SER A 87 -6.59 8.21 -1.15
C SER A 87 -7.63 7.73 -0.14
N SER A 88 -8.70 7.05 -0.58
CA SER A 88 -9.70 6.47 0.32
C SER A 88 -10.13 5.10 -0.23
N GLY A 89 -9.60 4.03 0.38
CA GLY A 89 -9.95 2.65 0.07
C GLY A 89 -10.44 1.94 1.33
N PRO A 90 -11.26 0.88 1.18
CA PRO A 90 -11.68 0.07 2.31
C PRO A 90 -10.46 -0.56 2.99
N SER A 91 -10.53 -0.75 4.30
CA SER A 91 -9.52 -1.52 5.02
C SER A 91 -9.51 -2.96 4.55
N TYR A 92 -8.32 -3.49 4.28
CA TYR A 92 -8.16 -4.86 3.83
C TYR A 92 -8.32 -5.87 4.98
N ASP A 93 -9.20 -6.85 4.80
CA ASP A 93 -9.55 -7.84 5.83
C ASP A 93 -8.38 -8.75 6.25
N CYS A 94 -7.43 -8.98 5.33
CA CYS A 94 -6.22 -9.78 5.60
C CYS A 94 -4.98 -8.91 5.84
N CYS A 95 -5.13 -7.61 6.13
CA CYS A 95 -4.00 -6.73 6.42
C CYS A 95 -3.18 -7.23 7.62
N SER A 96 -1.86 -7.24 7.45
CA SER A 96 -0.88 -7.65 8.46
C SER A 96 -0.82 -6.72 9.68
N ALA A 97 -1.42 -5.52 9.61
CA ALA A 97 -1.40 -4.53 10.69
C ALA A 97 -2.80 -4.11 11.19
N CYS A 98 -3.73 -3.82 10.27
CA CYS A 98 -5.01 -3.19 10.58
C CYS A 98 -6.19 -4.17 10.70
N SER A 99 -5.99 -5.45 10.38
CA SER A 99 -7.10 -6.43 10.37
C SER A 99 -7.66 -6.69 11.77
N PRO A 100 -8.96 -6.98 11.91
CA PRO A 100 -9.58 -7.28 13.21
C PRO A 100 -8.90 -8.45 13.95
N LYS A 101 -8.41 -9.45 13.21
CA LYS A 101 -7.69 -10.61 13.76
C LYS A 101 -6.42 -10.18 14.51
N ILE A 102 -5.64 -9.30 13.88
CA ILE A 102 -4.39 -8.76 14.45
C ILE A 102 -4.69 -7.87 15.67
N VAL A 103 -5.66 -6.97 15.54
CA VAL A 103 -6.03 -6.05 16.64
C VAL A 103 -6.56 -6.82 17.85
N ASN A 104 -7.37 -7.86 17.64
CA ASN A 104 -7.90 -8.69 18.72
C ASN A 104 -6.81 -9.53 19.38
N ALA A 105 -5.95 -10.18 18.59
CA ALA A 105 -4.81 -10.94 19.13
C ALA A 105 -3.86 -10.05 19.95
N TYR A 106 -3.61 -8.81 19.52
CA TYR A 106 -2.84 -7.86 20.31
C TYR A 106 -3.54 -7.46 21.61
N LYS A 107 -4.86 -7.23 21.60
CA LYS A 107 -5.62 -6.89 22.81
C LYS A 107 -5.66 -8.04 23.83
N GLU A 108 -5.66 -9.28 23.36
CA GLU A 108 -5.73 -10.47 24.21
C GLU A 108 -4.35 -10.87 24.78
N ASN A 109 -3.31 -10.87 23.94
CA ASN A 109 -1.98 -11.40 24.31
C ASN A 109 -0.93 -10.31 24.56
N GLY A 110 -1.21 -9.04 24.23
CA GLY A 110 -0.37 -7.89 24.51
C GLY A 110 1.07 -8.04 24.02
N TRP A 111 2.03 -8.02 24.95
CA TRP A 111 3.45 -8.11 24.66
C TRP A 111 3.89 -9.49 24.14
N GLU A 112 3.23 -10.58 24.56
CA GLU A 112 3.55 -11.91 24.05
C GLU A 112 3.25 -12.02 22.55
N PHE A 113 2.17 -11.38 22.09
CA PHE A 113 1.87 -11.26 20.66
C PHE A 113 3.01 -10.56 19.92
N ILE A 114 3.49 -9.41 20.42
CA ILE A 114 4.57 -8.65 19.77
C ILE A 114 5.86 -9.48 19.71
N LYS A 115 6.24 -10.14 20.80
CA LYS A 115 7.45 -10.98 20.83
C LYS A 115 7.37 -12.10 19.79
N ARG A 116 6.22 -12.76 19.69
CA ARG A 116 6.01 -13.80 18.68
C ARG A 116 6.02 -13.23 17.28
N ALA A 117 5.34 -12.11 17.03
CA ALA A 117 5.34 -11.41 15.75
C ALA A 117 6.73 -11.00 15.25
N LEU A 118 7.64 -10.64 16.16
CA LEU A 118 9.02 -10.26 15.82
C LEU A 118 9.96 -11.46 15.64
N THR A 119 9.65 -12.60 16.28
CA THR A 119 10.51 -13.78 16.29
C THR A 119 10.10 -14.80 15.22
N GLU A 120 8.80 -14.99 15.02
CA GLU A 120 8.20 -15.94 14.09
C GLU A 120 7.81 -15.20 12.79
N LYS A 121 8.55 -15.44 11.68
CA LYS A 121 8.34 -14.75 10.40
C LYS A 121 6.94 -14.96 9.81
N ASP A 122 6.37 -16.16 9.97
CA ASP A 122 5.11 -16.53 9.33
C ASP A 122 3.87 -16.27 10.20
N TYR A 123 4.08 -15.93 11.48
CA TYR A 123 2.99 -15.81 12.46
C TYR A 123 1.93 -14.77 12.04
N ILE A 124 2.37 -13.60 11.56
CA ILE A 124 1.46 -12.52 11.16
C ILE A 124 0.75 -12.85 9.84
N THR A 125 1.46 -13.46 8.90
CA THR A 125 0.94 -13.87 7.58
C THR A 125 -0.16 -14.92 7.71
N GLU A 126 0.04 -15.89 8.62
CA GLU A 126 -0.94 -16.92 8.94
C GLU A 126 -2.14 -16.32 9.70
N LEU A 127 -1.88 -15.50 10.72
CA LEU A 127 -2.93 -14.92 11.56
C LEU A 127 -3.83 -13.95 10.79
N SER A 128 -3.28 -13.14 9.89
CA SER A 128 -4.08 -12.23 9.07
C SER A 128 -4.86 -13.01 7.98
N GLY A 129 -4.38 -14.19 7.57
CA GLY A 129 -4.92 -14.98 6.47
C GLY A 129 -4.30 -14.63 5.12
N LEU A 130 -3.20 -13.86 5.11
CA LEU A 130 -2.46 -13.50 3.92
C LEU A 130 -1.75 -14.72 3.30
N ALA A 131 -1.34 -15.69 4.11
CA ALA A 131 -0.70 -16.93 3.65
C ALA A 131 -1.64 -17.73 2.70
N GLU A 132 -2.93 -17.77 3.02
CA GLU A 132 -3.94 -18.43 2.19
C GLU A 132 -4.17 -17.68 0.87
N VAL A 133 -4.12 -16.35 0.90
CA VAL A 133 -4.26 -15.52 -0.30
C VAL A 133 -3.06 -15.74 -1.23
N GLN A 134 -1.85 -15.80 -0.69
CA GLN A 134 -0.61 -16.07 -1.44
C GLN A 134 -0.65 -17.46 -2.07
N ARG A 135 -1.02 -18.50 -1.30
CA ARG A 135 -1.17 -19.87 -1.81
C ARG A 135 -2.17 -19.97 -2.97
N LYS A 136 -3.30 -19.27 -2.87
CA LYS A 136 -4.31 -19.23 -3.95
C LYS A 136 -3.78 -18.53 -5.20
N ALA A 137 -3.04 -17.43 -5.01
CA ALA A 137 -2.43 -16.71 -6.12
C ALA A 137 -1.38 -17.56 -6.85
N GLU A 138 -0.54 -18.28 -6.10
CA GLU A 138 0.44 -19.22 -6.66
C GLU A 138 -0.24 -20.38 -7.41
N ALA A 139 -1.29 -20.96 -6.84
CA ALA A 139 -2.06 -22.02 -7.50
C ALA A 139 -2.70 -21.53 -8.80
N ALA A 140 -3.29 -20.33 -8.80
CA ALA A 140 -3.85 -19.72 -10.00
C ALA A 140 -2.79 -19.37 -11.04
N ALA A 141 -1.60 -18.90 -10.62
CA ALA A 141 -0.49 -18.62 -11.54
C ALA A 141 0.04 -19.88 -12.22
N ASN A 142 0.04 -21.02 -11.51
CA ASN A 142 0.45 -22.32 -12.09
C ASN A 142 -0.60 -22.91 -13.04
N ASP A 143 -1.88 -22.55 -12.88
CA ASP A 143 -2.99 -22.97 -13.75
C ASP A 143 -3.10 -22.12 -15.02
N VAL A 144 -2.47 -20.94 -15.04
CA VAL A 144 -2.35 -20.10 -16.24
C VAL A 144 -1.19 -20.63 -17.08
N GLU A 145 -1.53 -21.43 -18.10
CA GLU A 145 -0.67 -21.73 -19.23
C GLU A 145 -0.40 -20.41 -19.97
N TRP A 146 0.81 -19.87 -19.82
CA TRP A 146 1.26 -18.79 -20.69
C TRP A 146 1.46 -19.42 -22.06
N ASP A 147 0.53 -19.20 -23.00
CA ASP A 147 0.72 -19.54 -24.42
C ASP A 147 2.02 -18.91 -24.89
N SER A 148 3.11 -19.68 -24.82
CA SER A 148 4.34 -19.39 -25.52
C SER A 148 4.13 -19.81 -26.96
N ASP A 149 3.37 -19.01 -27.70
CA ASP A 149 3.32 -19.09 -29.16
C ASP A 149 4.64 -18.55 -29.72
N GLU A 150 5.56 -19.49 -29.87
CA GLU A 150 6.70 -19.45 -30.77
C GLU A 150 6.20 -19.42 -32.23
N GLU A 151 5.86 -18.24 -32.74
CA GLU A 151 5.65 -18.03 -34.18
C GLU A 151 6.93 -17.39 -34.76
N GLY A 152 7.79 -18.26 -35.30
CA GLY A 152 8.96 -17.87 -36.07
C GLY A 152 8.57 -17.11 -37.32
N ILE A 153 9.09 -15.89 -37.47
CA ILE A 153 9.14 -15.22 -38.78
C ILE A 153 10.40 -15.72 -39.47
N GLU A 154 10.25 -16.73 -40.34
CA GLU A 154 11.22 -17.03 -41.39
C GLU A 154 11.27 -15.83 -42.35
N ASP A 155 12.32 -15.01 -42.27
CA ASP A 155 12.64 -14.01 -43.30
C ASP A 155 13.16 -14.73 -44.57
N GLY A 156 12.22 -15.27 -45.34
CA GLY A 156 12.40 -15.74 -46.71
C GLY A 156 11.98 -14.67 -47.72
N ASP A 157 12.96 -14.17 -48.47
CA ASP A 157 12.95 -13.52 -49.78
C ASP A 157 11.63 -13.07 -50.45
N GLY A 158 11.62 -11.80 -50.90
CA GLY A 158 10.60 -11.26 -51.78
C GLY A 158 11.00 -9.93 -52.42
N GLU A 159 11.81 -10.00 -53.47
CA GLU A 159 12.09 -8.93 -54.44
C GLU A 159 10.79 -8.39 -55.07
N LEU A 160 10.61 -7.06 -55.11
CA LEU A 160 10.03 -6.28 -56.23
C LEU A 160 9.86 -4.78 -55.87
N LEU A 161 10.78 -3.97 -56.39
CA LEU A 161 10.64 -2.71 -57.16
C LEU A 161 11.84 -1.78 -56.95
#